data_AF-A0A286BV23-F1
#
_entry.id   AF-A0A286BV23-F1
#
_cell.length_a   1.000
_cell.length_b   1.000
_cell.length_c   1.000
_cell.angle_alpha   90.00
_cell.angle_beta   90.00
_cell.angle_gamma   90.00
#
_symmetry.space_group_name_H-M   'P 1'
#
loop_
_entity.id
_entity.type
_entity.pdbx_description
1 polymer ?
#
loop_
_entity_poly.entity_id
_entity_poly.type
_entity_poly.pdbx_seq_one_letter_code
_entity_poly.pdbx_strand_id
1 'polypeptide(L)'
;MADPFSTILTQITNLVSFKSSIRLLIIAASIIFCWVYIQPLILPFNIQSELSTALISVIGFAIGALLSSALFFVYDYIAGSIKNKIENNKKTRERIQEEFKKAEDDFRKNEILKSSFNDYSAQAKKILLTLLKKDSTIQIDDLYSDVHKKAFLGLLENKLVIPLNRIDKSMTFCTLNPTFRETIKTLFDNKHNAEVEELISSQAEGFDKLTSKFKDDSNEDNFIFDIEHSVYINRYTYSPVIRFEEYDEHEFIDDCNIQFYIEEHYLEQLIKNLGFNLRGYILGKHNPEGVAK
;
A
#
# COMPACT_ATOMS: atom_id res chain seq x y z
N MET A 1 -29.51 -56.30 -38.24
CA MET A 1 -28.43 -57.07 -37.60
C MET A 1 -27.14 -56.32 -37.88
N ALA A 2 -26.46 -55.81 -36.85
CA ALA A 2 -25.19 -55.10 -37.02
C ALA A 2 -24.05 -56.13 -37.04
N ASP A 3 -23.22 -56.08 -38.08
CA ASP A 3 -22.14 -57.04 -38.29
C ASP A 3 -21.07 -56.96 -37.19
N PRO A 4 -20.65 -58.09 -36.59
CA PRO A 4 -19.56 -58.14 -35.63
C PRO A 4 -18.25 -57.54 -36.20
N PHE A 5 -18.04 -57.70 -37.52
CA PHE A 5 -16.88 -57.17 -38.23
C PHE A 5 -16.85 -55.64 -38.34
N SER A 6 -18.01 -55.00 -38.50
CA SER A 6 -18.13 -53.54 -38.48
C SER A 6 -17.70 -52.97 -37.12
N THR A 7 -18.04 -53.67 -36.04
CA THR A 7 -17.68 -53.28 -34.67
C THR A 7 -16.17 -53.42 -34.43
N ILE A 8 -15.54 -54.47 -34.96
CA ILE A 8 -14.08 -54.70 -34.88
C ILE A 8 -13.31 -53.66 -35.70
N LEU A 9 -13.77 -53.33 -36.91
CA LEU A 9 -13.14 -52.32 -37.76
C LEU A 9 -13.16 -50.93 -37.11
N THR A 10 -14.26 -50.60 -36.44
CA THR A 10 -14.42 -49.34 -35.68
C THR A 10 -13.47 -49.27 -34.49
N GLN A 11 -13.20 -50.40 -33.82
CA GLN A 11 -12.19 -50.47 -32.75
C GLN A 11 -10.77 -50.31 -33.27
N ILE A 12 -10.43 -50.84 -34.44
CA ILE A 12 -9.12 -50.68 -35.08
C ILE A 12 -8.89 -49.21 -35.49
N THR A 13 -9.94 -48.52 -35.96
CA THR A 13 -9.84 -47.11 -36.39
C THR A 13 -9.63 -46.15 -35.20
N ASN A 14 -10.00 -46.57 -33.99
CA ASN A 14 -9.81 -45.80 -32.75
C ASN A 14 -8.40 -45.90 -32.13
N LEU A 15 -7.43 -46.57 -32.76
CA LEU A 15 -6.05 -46.72 -32.26
C LEU A 15 -5.17 -45.45 -32.32
N VAL A 16 -5.70 -44.32 -32.79
CA VAL A 16 -4.94 -43.07 -33.00
C VAL A 16 -4.47 -42.41 -31.69
N SER A 17 -4.98 -42.83 -30.52
CA SER A 17 -4.62 -42.28 -29.20
C SER A 17 -4.10 -43.37 -28.25
N PHE A 18 -2.98 -43.10 -27.57
CA PHE A 18 -2.38 -43.99 -26.55
C PHE A 18 -3.39 -44.45 -25.48
N LYS A 19 -4.30 -43.55 -25.07
CA LYS A 19 -5.38 -43.84 -24.11
C LYS A 19 -6.39 -44.85 -24.68
N SER A 20 -6.66 -44.76 -25.98
CA SER A 20 -7.55 -45.66 -26.71
C SER A 20 -6.91 -47.02 -26.91
N SER A 21 -5.61 -47.08 -27.22
CA SER A 21 -4.86 -48.34 -27.37
C SER A 21 -4.79 -49.14 -26.06
N ILE A 22 -4.55 -48.47 -24.92
CA ILE A 22 -4.58 -49.13 -23.60
C ILE A 22 -5.99 -49.62 -23.25
N ARG A 23 -7.03 -48.85 -23.59
CA ARG A 23 -8.44 -49.26 -23.40
C ARG A 23 -8.74 -50.56 -24.14
N LEU A 24 -8.34 -50.65 -25.41
CA LEU A 24 -8.53 -51.84 -26.24
C LEU A 24 -7.75 -53.05 -25.70
N LEU A 25 -6.54 -52.84 -25.16
CA LEU A 25 -5.75 -53.90 -24.54
C LEU A 25 -6.41 -54.46 -23.27
N ILE A 26 -6.98 -53.59 -22.42
CA ILE A 26 -7.73 -54.01 -21.21
C ILE A 26 -8.99 -54.79 -21.60
N ILE A 27 -9.69 -54.36 -22.65
CA ILE A 27 -10.87 -55.05 -23.19
C ILE A 27 -10.49 -56.43 -23.72
N ALA A 28 -9.43 -56.53 -24.53
CA ALA A 28 -8.95 -57.81 -25.05
C ALA A 28 -8.54 -58.77 -23.92
N ALA A 29 -7.81 -58.28 -22.91
CA ALA A 29 -7.44 -59.07 -21.73
C ALA A 29 -8.68 -59.54 -20.94
N SER A 30 -9.72 -58.69 -20.83
CA SER A 30 -10.97 -59.04 -20.14
C SER A 30 -11.78 -60.10 -20.89
N ILE A 31 -11.79 -60.06 -22.23
CA ILE A 31 -12.42 -61.10 -23.05
C ILE A 31 -11.70 -62.44 -22.88
N ILE A 32 -10.37 -62.45 -22.91
CA ILE A 32 -9.55 -63.66 -22.66
C ILE A 32 -9.81 -64.20 -21.24
N PHE A 33 -9.88 -63.32 -20.24
CA PHE A 33 -10.14 -63.72 -18.87
C PHE A 33 -11.56 -64.31 -18.70
N CYS A 34 -12.57 -63.72 -19.35
CA CYS A 34 -13.92 -64.27 -19.38
C CYS A 34 -13.97 -65.62 -20.11
N TRP A 35 -13.14 -65.82 -21.12
CA TRP A 35 -13.01 -67.10 -21.80
C TRP A 35 -12.51 -68.20 -20.84
N VAL A 36 -11.52 -67.91 -19.99
CA VAL A 36 -10.97 -68.90 -19.05
C VAL A 36 -11.92 -69.19 -17.89
N TYR A 37 -12.58 -68.17 -17.34
CA TYR A 37 -13.35 -68.30 -16.09
C TYR A 37 -14.86 -68.44 -16.28
N ILE A 38 -15.45 -67.83 -17.30
CA ILE A 38 -16.91 -67.82 -17.51
C ILE A 38 -17.34 -68.97 -18.43
N GLN A 39 -16.53 -69.36 -19.42
CA GLN A 39 -16.82 -70.51 -20.27
C GLN A 39 -17.14 -71.81 -19.50
N PRO A 40 -16.36 -72.24 -18.47
CA PRO A 40 -16.69 -73.44 -17.71
C PRO A 40 -17.99 -73.32 -16.88
N LEU A 41 -18.42 -72.09 -16.55
CA LEU A 41 -19.68 -71.82 -15.84
C LEU A 41 -20.92 -71.85 -16.76
N ILE A 42 -20.77 -71.59 -18.05
CA ILE A 42 -21.86 -71.57 -19.03
C ILE A 42 -22.08 -72.95 -19.70
N LEU A 43 -21.04 -73.80 -19.71
CA LEU A 43 -21.10 -75.18 -20.21
C LEU A 43 -22.32 -76.02 -19.76
N PRO A 44 -22.78 -75.97 -18.49
CA PRO A 44 -23.95 -76.75 -18.04
C PRO A 44 -25.30 -76.28 -18.63
N PHE A 45 -25.37 -75.13 -19.32
CA PHE A 45 -26.63 -74.58 -19.85
C PHE A 45 -26.98 -75.05 -21.28
N ASN A 46 -26.16 -75.92 -21.89
CA ASN A 46 -26.42 -76.59 -23.19
C ASN A 46 -26.81 -75.62 -24.33
N ILE A 47 -26.15 -74.45 -24.38
CA ILE A 47 -26.36 -73.40 -25.36
C ILE A 47 -25.58 -73.73 -26.64
N GLN A 48 -26.10 -73.38 -27.83
CA GLN A 48 -25.35 -73.48 -29.09
C GLN A 48 -24.00 -72.74 -28.99
N SER A 49 -22.94 -73.38 -29.48
CA SER A 49 -21.55 -72.93 -29.32
C SER A 49 -21.31 -71.50 -29.84
N GLU A 50 -21.96 -71.12 -30.93
CA GLU A 50 -21.88 -69.76 -31.49
C GLU A 50 -22.47 -68.70 -30.55
N LEU A 51 -23.62 -68.99 -29.93
CA LEU A 51 -24.30 -68.07 -29.01
C LEU A 51 -23.54 -67.93 -27.69
N SER A 52 -22.95 -69.02 -27.19
CA SER A 52 -22.05 -69.01 -26.02
C SER A 52 -20.83 -68.10 -26.26
N THR A 53 -20.21 -68.22 -27.43
CA THR A 53 -19.01 -67.46 -27.77
C THR A 53 -19.31 -65.96 -27.91
N ALA A 54 -20.46 -65.62 -28.52
CA ALA A 54 -20.95 -64.24 -28.59
C ALA A 54 -21.28 -63.67 -27.21
N LEU A 55 -21.90 -64.46 -26.32
CA LEU A 55 -22.27 -64.01 -24.98
C LEU A 55 -21.02 -63.71 -24.10
N ILE A 56 -20.02 -64.59 -24.13
CA ILE A 56 -18.76 -64.44 -23.38
C ILE A 56 -18.00 -63.19 -23.87
N SER A 57 -17.96 -62.95 -25.18
CA SER A 57 -17.28 -61.78 -25.74
C SER A 57 -18.00 -60.47 -25.41
N VAL A 58 -19.33 -60.45 -25.36
CA VAL A 58 -20.12 -59.29 -24.90
C VAL A 58 -19.88 -58.99 -23.42
N ILE A 59 -19.88 -60.02 -22.56
CA ILE A 59 -19.64 -59.87 -21.11
C ILE A 59 -18.20 -59.38 -20.87
N GLY A 60 -17.21 -59.99 -21.52
CA GLY A 60 -15.81 -59.59 -21.42
C GLY A 60 -15.57 -58.17 -21.94
N PHE A 61 -16.26 -57.78 -23.00
CA PHE A 61 -16.24 -56.41 -23.50
C PHE A 61 -16.82 -55.42 -22.49
N ALA A 62 -17.97 -55.73 -21.89
CA ALA A 62 -18.60 -54.87 -20.88
C ALA A 62 -17.71 -54.68 -19.64
N ILE A 63 -17.14 -55.77 -19.10
CA ILE A 63 -16.24 -55.72 -17.93
C ILE A 63 -14.97 -54.93 -18.25
N GLY A 64 -14.35 -55.19 -19.40
CA GLY A 64 -13.12 -54.47 -19.80
C GLY A 64 -13.35 -52.99 -20.08
N ALA A 65 -14.51 -52.63 -20.66
CA ALA A 65 -14.90 -51.23 -20.86
C ALA A 65 -15.11 -50.49 -19.53
N LEU A 66 -15.72 -51.16 -18.55
CA LEU A 66 -15.97 -50.60 -17.21
C LEU A 66 -14.66 -50.42 -16.44
N LEU A 67 -13.80 -51.42 -16.45
CA LEU A 67 -12.50 -51.40 -15.77
C LEU A 67 -11.57 -50.32 -16.35
N SER A 68 -11.50 -50.22 -17.68
CA SER A 68 -10.71 -49.19 -18.34
C SER A 68 -11.23 -47.78 -18.08
N SER A 69 -12.56 -47.59 -18.06
CA SER A 69 -13.16 -46.30 -17.70
C SER A 69 -12.81 -45.88 -16.27
N ALA A 70 -12.91 -46.80 -15.31
CA ALA A 70 -12.55 -46.53 -13.91
C ALA A 70 -11.07 -46.19 -13.75
N LEU A 71 -10.17 -46.92 -14.39
CA LEU A 71 -8.72 -46.66 -14.34
C LEU A 71 -8.35 -45.30 -14.91
N PHE A 72 -8.93 -44.93 -16.06
CA PHE A 72 -8.67 -43.62 -16.65
C PHE A 72 -9.26 -42.48 -15.84
N PHE A 73 -10.41 -42.69 -15.20
CA PHE A 73 -11.00 -41.69 -14.30
C PHE A 73 -10.10 -41.41 -13.10
N VAL A 74 -9.59 -42.46 -12.44
CA VAL A 74 -8.66 -42.32 -11.32
C VAL A 74 -7.36 -41.65 -11.77
N TYR A 75 -6.81 -42.04 -12.92
CA TYR A 75 -5.61 -41.43 -13.47
C TYR A 75 -5.81 -39.93 -13.76
N ASP A 76 -6.90 -39.57 -14.45
CA ASP A 76 -7.20 -38.17 -14.78
C ASP A 76 -7.41 -37.34 -13.51
N TYR A 77 -8.03 -37.90 -12.47
CA TYR A 77 -8.23 -37.24 -11.18
C TYR A 77 -6.91 -36.98 -10.44
N ILE A 78 -6.01 -37.96 -10.40
CA ILE A 78 -4.68 -37.82 -9.78
C ILE A 78 -3.82 -36.84 -10.58
N ALA A 79 -3.79 -36.98 -11.92
CA ALA A 79 -3.04 -36.10 -12.79
C ALA A 79 -3.53 -34.65 -12.70
N GLY A 80 -4.85 -34.43 -12.63
CA GLY A 80 -5.45 -33.12 -12.41
C GLY A 80 -5.06 -32.53 -11.06
N SER A 81 -5.11 -33.33 -9.98
CA SER A 81 -4.73 -32.87 -8.64
C SER A 81 -3.25 -32.48 -8.55
N ILE A 82 -2.34 -33.25 -9.18
CA ILE A 82 -0.91 -32.93 -9.24
C ILE A 82 -0.66 -31.65 -10.03
N LYS A 83 -1.29 -31.51 -11.21
CA LYS A 83 -1.16 -30.30 -12.04
C LYS A 83 -1.63 -29.06 -11.28
N ASN A 84 -2.79 -29.13 -10.62
CA ASN A 84 -3.33 -28.03 -9.82
C ASN A 84 -2.39 -27.64 -8.67
N LYS A 85 -1.77 -28.62 -8.00
CA LYS A 85 -0.81 -28.35 -6.92
C LYS A 85 0.46 -27.66 -7.43
N ILE A 86 0.98 -28.09 -8.59
CA ILE A 86 2.16 -27.47 -9.22
C ILE A 86 1.83 -26.04 -9.67
N GLU A 87 0.67 -25.83 -10.30
CA GLU A 87 0.25 -24.51 -10.76
C GLU A 87 0.04 -23.54 -9.60
N ASN A 88 -0.60 -23.99 -8.51
CA ASN A 88 -0.75 -23.18 -7.31
C ASN A 88 0.60 -22.81 -6.69
N ASN A 89 1.54 -23.76 -6.60
CA ASN A 89 2.88 -23.47 -6.10
C ASN A 89 3.62 -22.46 -6.98
N LYS A 90 3.44 -22.53 -8.31
CA LYS A 90 4.02 -21.57 -9.25
C LYS A 90 3.42 -20.17 -9.05
N LYS A 91 2.09 -20.05 -8.98
CA LYS A 91 1.38 -18.78 -8.70
C LYS A 91 1.82 -18.17 -7.37
N THR A 92 1.98 -18.98 -6.32
CA THR A 92 2.47 -18.49 -5.02
C THR A 92 3.90 -17.97 -5.12
N ARG A 93 4.80 -18.67 -5.82
CA ARG A 93 6.18 -18.21 -6.03
C ARG A 93 6.25 -16.92 -6.84
N GLU A 94 5.43 -16.79 -7.88
CA GLU A 94 5.33 -15.57 -8.69
C GLU A 94 4.86 -14.39 -7.85
N ARG A 95 3.80 -14.55 -7.04
CA ARG A 95 3.33 -13.51 -6.11
C ARG A 95 4.41 -13.07 -5.12
N ILE A 96 5.12 -14.03 -4.53
CA ILE A 96 6.22 -13.73 -3.59
C ILE A 96 7.32 -12.94 -4.31
N GLN A 97 7.71 -13.33 -5.53
CA GLN A 97 8.70 -12.60 -6.31
C GLN A 97 8.23 -11.19 -6.70
N GLU A 98 6.95 -11.01 -7.03
CA GLU A 98 6.35 -9.71 -7.30
C GLU A 98 6.34 -8.81 -6.07
N GLU A 99 6.00 -9.36 -4.90
CA GLU A 99 6.04 -8.66 -3.61
C GLU A 99 7.46 -8.23 -3.26
N PHE A 100 8.46 -9.11 -3.42
CA PHE A 100 9.87 -8.76 -3.20
C PHE A 100 10.36 -7.66 -4.15
N LYS A 101 10.05 -7.77 -5.44
CA LYS A 101 10.41 -6.73 -6.43
C LYS A 101 9.76 -5.40 -6.10
N LYS A 102 8.48 -5.42 -5.72
CA LYS A 102 7.75 -4.21 -5.32
C LYS A 102 8.37 -3.57 -4.07
N ALA A 103 8.72 -4.38 -3.07
CA ALA A 103 9.38 -3.90 -1.86
C ALA A 103 10.77 -3.29 -2.17
N GLU A 104 11.55 -3.92 -3.04
CA GLU A 104 12.86 -3.41 -3.48
C GLU A 104 12.71 -2.09 -4.27
N ASP A 105 11.74 -2.02 -5.18
CA ASP A 105 11.44 -0.80 -5.92
C ASP A 105 10.98 0.33 -5.00
N ASP A 106 10.12 0.03 -4.02
CA ASP A 106 9.62 1.01 -3.06
C ASP A 106 10.72 1.48 -2.10
N PHE A 107 11.64 0.60 -1.71
CA PHE A 107 12.85 0.97 -0.97
C PHE A 107 13.73 1.92 -1.77
N ARG A 108 14.02 1.59 -3.04
CA ARG A 108 14.83 2.43 -3.93
C ARG A 108 14.22 3.81 -4.14
N LYS A 109 12.91 3.90 -4.36
CA LYS A 109 12.22 5.20 -4.49
C LYS A 109 12.31 6.01 -3.20
N ASN A 110 12.17 5.37 -2.04
CA ASN A 110 12.30 6.02 -0.74
C ASN A 110 13.71 6.58 -0.51
N GLU A 111 14.75 5.85 -0.91
CA GLU A 111 16.13 6.35 -0.84
C GLU A 111 16.37 7.57 -1.74
N ILE A 112 15.82 7.57 -2.95
CA ILE A 112 15.89 8.73 -3.85
C ILE A 112 15.15 9.94 -3.25
N LEU A 113 14.01 9.71 -2.60
CA LEU A 113 13.27 10.77 -1.93
C LEU A 113 14.10 11.37 -0.78
N LYS A 114 14.74 10.54 0.04
CA LYS A 114 15.59 11.03 1.15
C LYS A 114 16.73 11.90 0.64
N SER A 115 17.43 11.47 -0.41
CA SER A 115 18.58 12.21 -0.93
C SER A 115 18.17 13.54 -1.58
N SER A 116 17.01 13.60 -2.23
CA SER A 116 16.51 14.80 -2.90
C SER A 116 15.63 15.70 -2.04
N PHE A 117 15.25 15.29 -0.82
CA PHE A 117 14.26 16.00 0.01
C PHE A 117 14.62 17.46 0.25
N ASN A 118 15.90 17.77 0.46
CA ASN A 118 16.36 19.12 0.72
C ASN A 118 16.21 20.05 -0.49
N ASP A 119 16.27 19.50 -1.71
CA ASP A 119 16.16 20.25 -2.96
C ASP A 119 14.71 20.65 -3.30
N TYR A 120 13.72 20.08 -2.62
CA TYR A 120 12.32 20.48 -2.80
C TYR A 120 12.10 21.92 -2.34
N SER A 121 11.31 22.65 -3.12
CA SER A 121 10.92 24.02 -2.81
C SER A 121 10.12 24.09 -1.49
N ALA A 122 10.16 25.25 -0.84
CA ALA A 122 9.39 25.49 0.39
C ALA A 122 7.89 25.22 0.20
N GLN A 123 7.33 25.56 -0.96
CA GLN A 123 5.93 25.29 -1.29
C GLN A 123 5.65 23.78 -1.42
N ALA A 124 6.54 23.02 -2.06
CA ALA A 124 6.39 21.56 -2.14
C ALA A 124 6.43 20.92 -0.74
N LYS A 125 7.37 21.34 0.11
CA LYS A 125 7.46 20.90 1.50
C LYS A 125 6.19 21.25 2.29
N LYS A 126 5.64 22.46 2.12
CA LYS A 126 4.38 22.89 2.77
C LYS A 126 3.19 22.02 2.35
N ILE A 127 3.08 21.68 1.06
CA ILE A 127 2.05 20.77 0.55
C ILE A 127 2.19 19.38 1.18
N LEU A 128 3.40 18.82 1.18
CA LEU A 128 3.66 17.51 1.77
C LEU A 128 3.35 17.47 3.26
N LEU A 129 3.71 18.51 4.01
CA LEU A 129 3.40 18.63 5.44
C LEU A 129 1.88 18.69 5.69
N THR A 130 1.15 19.43 4.86
CA THR A 130 -0.31 19.53 4.95
C THR A 130 -0.97 18.15 4.72
N LEU A 131 -0.54 17.45 3.66
CA LEU A 131 -1.05 16.13 3.31
C LEU A 131 -0.63 15.02 4.28
N LEU A 132 0.48 15.20 4.99
CA LEU A 132 0.92 14.27 6.02
C LEU A 132 -0.08 14.20 7.18
N LYS A 133 -0.61 15.37 7.59
CA LYS A 133 -1.59 15.51 8.67
C LYS A 133 -2.97 15.01 8.24
N LYS A 134 -3.44 15.42 7.07
CA LYS A 134 -4.76 15.06 6.55
C LYS A 134 -4.86 15.17 5.04
N ASP A 135 -5.67 14.30 4.46
CA ASP A 135 -6.08 14.43 3.06
C ASP A 135 -6.76 15.79 2.86
N SER A 136 -6.33 16.53 1.84
CA SER A 136 -6.71 17.93 1.67
C SER A 136 -6.92 18.29 0.21
N THR A 137 -7.75 19.30 -0.01
CA THR A 137 -7.93 19.93 -1.32
C THR A 137 -6.82 20.93 -1.55
N ILE A 138 -6.17 20.83 -2.71
CA ILE A 138 -5.14 21.76 -3.15
C ILE A 138 -5.72 22.58 -4.32
N GLN A 139 -5.67 23.90 -4.16
CA GLN A 139 -6.13 24.85 -5.16
C GLN A 139 -4.95 25.28 -6.07
N ILE A 140 -5.23 25.35 -7.37
CA ILE A 140 -4.30 25.63 -8.46
C ILE A 140 -4.85 26.80 -9.30
N ASP A 141 -5.46 27.79 -8.65
CA ASP A 141 -5.98 28.99 -9.32
C ASP A 141 -4.91 30.09 -9.43
N ASP A 142 -5.18 31.06 -10.30
CA ASP A 142 -4.30 32.22 -10.59
C ASP A 142 -4.01 33.11 -9.36
N LEU A 143 -4.77 32.95 -8.28
CA LEU A 143 -4.52 33.59 -6.99
C LEU A 143 -3.25 33.07 -6.29
N TYR A 144 -2.80 31.86 -6.61
CA TYR A 144 -1.58 31.29 -6.06
C TYR A 144 -0.38 31.56 -6.97
N SER A 145 0.79 31.77 -6.36
CA SER A 145 2.01 32.02 -7.12
C SER A 145 2.33 30.86 -8.08
N ASP A 146 2.90 31.20 -9.24
CA ASP A 146 3.37 30.22 -10.25
C ASP A 146 4.31 29.17 -9.62
N VAL A 147 5.01 29.53 -8.55
CA VAL A 147 5.85 28.64 -7.74
C VAL A 147 5.05 27.55 -7.03
N HIS A 148 3.89 27.87 -6.44
CA HIS A 148 3.02 26.87 -5.80
C HIS A 148 2.48 25.89 -6.83
N LYS A 149 2.05 26.38 -7.99
CA LYS A 149 1.52 25.53 -9.07
C LYS A 149 2.58 24.55 -9.59
N LYS A 150 3.79 25.03 -9.88
CA LYS A 150 4.91 24.19 -10.31
C LYS A 150 5.29 23.15 -9.25
N ALA A 151 5.32 23.56 -7.98
CA ALA A 151 5.58 22.64 -6.88
C ALA A 151 4.55 21.51 -6.82
N PHE A 152 3.26 21.84 -6.90
CA PHE A 152 2.20 20.84 -6.86
C PHE A 152 2.24 19.88 -8.06
N LEU A 153 2.44 20.41 -9.28
CA LEU A 153 2.56 19.58 -10.48
C LEU A 153 3.78 18.63 -10.40
N GLY A 154 4.92 19.11 -9.93
CA GLY A 154 6.10 18.26 -9.73
C GLY A 154 5.87 17.14 -8.70
N LEU A 155 5.10 17.40 -7.64
CA LEU A 155 4.72 16.37 -6.66
C LEU A 155 3.78 15.31 -7.23
N LEU A 156 2.88 15.71 -8.14
CA LEU A 156 1.98 14.79 -8.86
C LEU A 156 2.74 13.93 -9.87
N GLU A 157 3.64 14.55 -10.67
CA GLU A 157 4.46 13.84 -11.67
C GLU A 157 5.35 12.78 -11.02
N ASN A 158 5.96 13.12 -9.88
CA ASN A 158 6.78 12.20 -9.10
C ASN A 158 5.95 11.18 -8.27
N LYS A 159 4.62 11.24 -8.34
CA LYS A 159 3.68 10.36 -7.60
C LYS A 159 3.91 10.37 -6.09
N LEU A 160 4.44 11.47 -5.56
CA LEU A 160 4.51 11.70 -4.11
C LEU A 160 3.13 12.04 -3.56
N VAL A 161 2.36 12.78 -4.37
CA VAL A 161 0.96 13.11 -4.09
C VAL A 161 0.07 12.37 -5.08
N ILE A 162 -1.02 11.78 -4.59
CA ILE A 162 -1.98 11.04 -5.39
C ILE A 162 -3.29 11.85 -5.42
N PRO A 163 -3.80 12.23 -6.60
CA PRO A 163 -5.12 12.82 -6.71
C PRO A 163 -6.18 11.74 -6.48
N LEU A 164 -7.05 11.97 -5.51
CA LEU A 164 -8.18 11.08 -5.20
C LEU A 164 -9.44 11.49 -5.97
N ASN A 165 -9.72 12.79 -6.01
CA ASN A 165 -10.86 13.32 -6.74
C ASN A 165 -10.56 14.72 -7.29
N ARG A 166 -11.10 15.04 -8.46
CA ARG A 166 -11.05 16.38 -9.02
C ARG A 166 -12.39 17.06 -8.77
N ILE A 167 -12.39 18.04 -7.88
CA ILE A 167 -13.60 18.78 -7.51
C ILE A 167 -13.96 19.77 -8.61
N ASP A 168 -12.96 20.48 -9.15
CA ASP A 168 -13.13 21.39 -10.29
C ASP A 168 -11.82 21.50 -11.11
N LYS A 169 -11.79 22.40 -12.10
CA LYS A 169 -10.61 22.68 -12.92
C LYS A 169 -9.41 23.12 -12.09
N SER A 170 -9.64 23.90 -11.02
CA SER A 170 -8.60 24.46 -10.15
C SER A 170 -8.45 23.74 -8.81
N MET A 171 -9.35 22.83 -8.42
CA MET A 171 -9.31 22.17 -7.11
C MET A 171 -9.21 20.66 -7.23
N THR A 172 -8.17 20.09 -6.62
CA THR A 172 -7.95 18.64 -6.57
C THR A 172 -7.83 18.17 -5.14
N PHE A 173 -8.65 17.18 -4.76
CA PHE A 173 -8.55 16.49 -3.48
C PHE A 173 -7.47 15.41 -3.58
N CYS A 174 -6.48 15.50 -2.70
CA CYS A 174 -5.26 14.72 -2.78
C CYS A 174 -4.96 14.02 -1.45
N THR A 175 -4.24 12.90 -1.57
CA THR A 175 -3.61 12.21 -0.45
C THR A 175 -2.12 12.05 -0.70
N LEU A 176 -1.37 11.81 0.38
CA LEU A 176 0.04 11.44 0.28
C LEU A 176 0.16 9.98 -0.13
N ASN A 177 1.09 9.67 -1.03
CA ASN A 177 1.32 8.28 -1.41
C ASN A 177 1.80 7.46 -0.19
N PRO A 178 1.11 6.36 0.16
CA PRO A 178 1.40 5.58 1.36
C PRO A 178 2.82 5.01 1.38
N THR A 179 3.42 4.72 0.21
CA THR A 179 4.80 4.23 0.10
C THR A 179 5.82 5.20 0.70
N PHE A 180 5.56 6.51 0.62
CA PHE A 180 6.47 7.56 1.06
C PHE A 180 6.09 8.17 2.41
N ARG A 181 4.91 7.85 2.95
CA ARG A 181 4.34 8.54 4.10
C ARG A 181 5.24 8.50 5.34
N GLU A 182 5.76 7.32 5.65
CA GLU A 182 6.64 7.12 6.80
C GLU A 182 8.00 7.81 6.59
N THR A 183 8.59 7.69 5.40
CA THR A 183 9.82 8.37 5.04
C THR A 183 9.69 9.89 5.16
N ILE A 184 8.60 10.46 4.62
CA ILE A 184 8.33 11.90 4.68
C ILE A 184 8.13 12.35 6.12
N LYS A 185 7.40 11.58 6.94
CA LYS A 185 7.24 11.85 8.36
C LYS A 185 8.60 11.95 9.06
N THR A 186 9.44 10.94 8.91
CA THR A 186 10.77 10.90 9.51
C THR A 186 11.66 12.06 9.05
N LEU A 187 11.58 12.44 7.76
CA LEU A 187 12.34 13.57 7.22
C LEU A 187 11.91 14.90 7.84
N PHE A 188 10.61 15.13 7.99
CA PHE A 188 10.09 16.32 8.68
C PHE A 188 10.41 16.30 10.18
N ASP A 189 10.24 15.17 10.86
CA ASP A 189 10.56 15.04 12.28
C ASP A 189 12.03 15.35 12.54
N ASN A 190 12.94 14.81 11.73
CA ASN A 190 14.38 15.10 11.81
C ASN A 190 14.69 16.58 11.54
N LYS A 191 14.04 17.18 10.53
CA LYS A 191 14.21 18.59 10.21
C LYS A 191 13.77 19.48 11.38
N HIS A 192 12.57 19.24 11.90
CA HIS A 192 12.02 20.05 12.99
C HIS A 192 12.83 19.88 14.28
N ASN A 193 13.26 18.65 14.60
CA ASN A 193 14.14 18.41 15.74
C ASN A 193 15.45 19.19 15.62
N ALA A 194 16.09 19.19 14.44
CA ALA A 194 17.32 19.94 14.21
C ALA A 194 17.12 21.45 14.38
N GLU A 195 16.01 22.00 13.88
CA GLU A 195 15.67 23.42 14.04
C GLU A 195 15.42 23.81 15.51
N VAL A 196 14.78 22.94 16.29
CA VAL A 196 14.57 23.14 17.73
C VAL A 196 15.91 23.05 18.49
N GLU A 197 16.75 22.07 18.19
CA GLU A 197 18.07 21.92 18.79
C GLU A 197 18.98 23.12 18.47
N GLU A 198 18.94 23.62 17.24
CA GLU A 198 19.65 24.83 16.83
C GLU A 198 19.19 26.06 17.62
N LEU A 199 17.88 26.26 17.78
CA LEU A 199 17.34 27.36 18.58
C LEU A 199 17.81 27.30 20.04
N ILE A 200 17.72 26.12 20.67
CA ILE A 200 18.12 25.94 22.07
C ILE A 200 19.63 26.13 22.23
N SER A 201 20.43 25.59 21.30
CA SER A 201 21.89 25.69 21.35
C SER A 201 22.42 27.09 21.02
N SER A 202 21.68 27.87 20.21
CA SER A 202 22.04 29.25 19.88
C SER A 202 22.03 30.19 21.09
N GLN A 203 21.33 29.81 22.18
CA GLN A 203 21.14 30.64 23.37
C GLN A 203 20.74 32.09 23.01
N ALA A 204 19.79 32.22 22.07
CA ALA A 204 19.35 33.52 21.58
C ALA A 204 18.91 34.42 22.75
N GLU A 205 19.39 35.66 22.75
CA GLU A 205 19.07 36.61 23.80
C GLU A 205 17.54 36.83 23.87
N GLY A 206 16.99 36.81 25.08
CA GLY A 206 15.54 36.93 25.30
C GLY A 206 14.76 35.62 25.17
N PHE A 207 15.36 34.52 24.69
CA PHE A 207 14.68 33.23 24.54
C PHE A 207 14.12 32.69 25.86
N ASP A 208 14.88 32.76 26.96
CA ASP A 208 14.40 32.31 28.29
C ASP A 208 13.21 33.14 28.80
N LYS A 209 13.23 34.45 28.50
CA LYS A 209 12.17 35.40 28.87
C LYS A 209 10.91 35.19 28.04
N LEU A 210 11.06 34.83 26.78
CA LEU A 210 9.95 34.47 25.92
C LEU A 210 9.35 33.12 26.37
N THR A 211 10.21 32.13 26.61
CA THR A 211 9.82 30.78 27.03
C THR A 211 9.14 30.77 28.40
N SER A 212 9.54 31.64 29.33
CA SER A 212 8.87 31.77 30.63
C SER A 212 7.44 32.29 30.50
N LYS A 213 7.14 33.15 29.51
CA LYS A 213 5.78 33.59 29.17
C LYS A 213 4.97 32.46 28.55
N PHE A 214 5.59 31.64 27.70
CA PHE A 214 4.95 30.43 27.16
C PHE A 214 4.67 29.35 28.21
N LYS A 215 5.44 29.30 29.30
CA LYS A 215 5.23 28.38 30.42
C LYS A 215 4.07 28.79 31.34
N ASP A 216 3.60 30.02 31.23
CA ASP A 216 2.61 30.56 32.16
C ASP A 216 1.21 29.96 31.94
N ASP A 217 0.87 28.99 32.79
CA ASP A 217 -0.45 28.35 32.85
C ASP A 217 -1.42 29.08 33.81
N SER A 218 -1.00 30.18 34.44
CA SER A 218 -1.82 30.87 35.47
C SER A 218 -2.73 31.94 34.87
N ASN A 219 -2.27 32.57 33.79
CA ASN A 219 -3.00 33.64 33.10
C ASN A 219 -3.89 33.07 32.00
N GLU A 220 -5.02 33.74 31.75
CA GLU A 220 -5.93 33.37 30.65
C GLU A 220 -5.25 33.49 29.28
N ASP A 221 -5.76 32.78 28.28
CA ASP A 221 -5.20 32.77 26.93
C ASP A 221 -5.10 34.17 26.29
N ASN A 222 -6.06 35.04 26.61
CA ASN A 222 -6.14 36.42 26.12
C ASN A 222 -5.30 37.42 26.93
N PHE A 223 -4.53 36.95 27.92
CA PHE A 223 -3.66 37.81 28.69
C PHE A 223 -2.53 38.36 27.81
N ILE A 224 -2.32 39.69 27.90
CA ILE A 224 -1.31 40.41 27.13
C ILE A 224 -0.06 40.58 27.98
N PHE A 225 1.03 39.93 27.58
CA PHE A 225 2.31 40.06 28.25
C PHE A 225 3.05 41.31 27.79
N ASP A 226 3.74 41.98 28.71
CA ASP A 226 4.73 42.99 28.34
C ASP A 226 5.94 42.31 27.68
N ILE A 227 6.26 42.69 26.45
CA ILE A 227 7.34 42.10 25.65
C ILE A 227 8.56 43.01 25.72
N GLU A 228 9.60 42.49 26.38
CA GLU A 228 10.87 43.16 26.53
C GLU A 228 11.54 43.44 25.17
N HIS A 229 12.27 44.55 25.08
CA HIS A 229 12.91 44.97 23.85
C HIS A 229 13.92 43.95 23.29
N SER A 230 14.64 43.23 24.16
CA SER A 230 15.57 42.18 23.72
C SER A 230 14.86 40.98 23.08
N VAL A 231 13.63 40.66 23.54
CA VAL A 231 12.78 39.63 22.91
C VAL A 231 12.30 40.11 21.54
N TYR A 232 11.85 41.37 21.47
CA TYR A 232 11.34 41.95 20.23
C TYR A 232 12.42 42.06 19.13
N ILE A 233 13.64 42.52 19.46
CA ILE A 233 14.73 42.62 18.47
C ILE A 233 15.09 41.23 17.93
N ASN A 234 15.17 40.22 18.80
CA ASN A 234 15.60 38.87 18.44
C ASN A 234 14.48 38.00 17.85
N ARG A 235 13.29 38.55 17.57
CA ARG A 235 12.13 37.81 17.07
C ARG A 235 12.39 36.99 15.79
N TYR A 236 13.26 37.48 14.91
CA TYR A 236 13.66 36.75 13.70
C TYR A 236 14.56 35.55 13.99
N THR A 237 15.35 35.61 15.06
CA THR A 237 16.27 34.54 15.49
C THR A 237 15.52 33.33 16.02
N TYR A 238 14.30 33.52 16.53
CA TYR A 238 13.46 32.42 17.02
C TYR A 238 12.75 31.66 15.88
N SER A 239 12.71 32.22 14.68
CA SER A 239 12.10 31.62 13.49
C SER A 239 13.02 30.53 12.92
N PRO A 240 12.49 29.38 12.45
CA PRO A 240 11.08 29.08 12.16
C PRO A 240 10.28 28.48 13.32
N VAL A 241 10.93 28.17 14.45
CA VAL A 241 10.37 27.40 15.57
C VAL A 241 9.31 28.20 16.33
N ILE A 242 9.64 29.45 16.68
CA ILE A 242 8.70 30.42 17.24
C ILE A 242 8.53 31.53 16.20
N ARG A 243 7.31 31.68 15.71
CA ARG A 243 6.94 32.73 14.76
C ARG A 243 6.28 33.89 15.48
N PHE A 244 6.18 35.00 14.76
CA PHE A 244 5.51 36.18 15.26
C PHE A 244 4.64 36.81 14.17
N GLU A 245 3.58 37.46 14.61
CA GLU A 245 2.69 38.30 13.81
C GLU A 245 2.59 39.66 14.50
N GLU A 246 2.83 40.73 13.74
CA GLU A 246 2.70 42.11 14.19
C GLU A 246 1.32 42.62 13.78
N TYR A 247 0.67 43.37 14.67
CA TYR A 247 -0.65 43.93 14.45
C TYR A 247 -0.60 45.44 14.60
N ASP A 248 -1.35 46.16 13.77
CA ASP A 248 -1.58 47.59 13.97
C ASP A 248 -2.51 47.80 15.18
N GLU A 249 -2.37 48.95 15.84
CA GLU A 249 -3.17 49.28 17.02
C GLU A 249 -4.68 49.18 16.71
N HIS A 250 -5.42 48.43 17.55
CA HIS A 250 -6.87 48.18 17.47
C HIS A 250 -7.34 47.21 16.37
N GLU A 251 -6.44 46.55 15.62
CA GLU A 251 -6.87 45.55 14.62
C GLU A 251 -7.29 44.21 15.21
N PHE A 252 -6.75 43.83 16.38
CA PHE A 252 -6.92 42.49 16.93
C PHE A 252 -7.53 42.47 18.34
N ILE A 253 -6.77 42.94 19.34
CA ILE A 253 -7.18 43.06 20.73
C ILE A 253 -6.60 44.37 21.26
N ASP A 254 -7.38 45.12 22.05
CA ASP A 254 -6.92 46.36 22.68
C ASP A 254 -5.60 46.11 23.43
N ASP A 255 -4.62 46.99 23.24
CA ASP A 255 -3.28 46.90 23.83
C ASP A 255 -2.37 45.73 23.37
N CYS A 256 -2.73 44.97 22.33
CA CYS A 256 -1.87 43.94 21.73
C CYS A 256 -1.28 44.42 20.39
N ASN A 257 0.05 44.33 20.22
CA ASN A 257 0.72 44.70 18.96
C ASN A 257 1.63 43.59 18.39
N ILE A 258 1.84 42.50 19.13
CA ILE A 258 2.60 41.35 18.65
C ILE A 258 2.05 40.05 19.25
N GLN A 259 1.97 39.02 18.42
CA GLN A 259 1.68 37.66 18.87
C GLN A 259 2.87 36.77 18.54
N PHE A 260 3.32 35.97 19.50
CA PHE A 260 4.26 34.89 19.25
C PHE A 260 3.51 33.56 19.26
N TYR A 261 3.83 32.66 18.35
CA TYR A 261 3.20 31.34 18.29
C TYR A 261 4.17 30.26 17.85
N ILE A 262 3.89 29.06 18.32
CA ILE A 262 4.64 27.83 18.03
C ILE A 262 3.71 26.97 17.20
N GLU A 263 4.13 26.60 15.98
CA GLU A 263 3.35 25.64 15.21
C GLU A 263 3.34 24.28 15.91
N GLU A 264 2.19 23.59 15.84
CA GLU A 264 1.94 22.30 16.50
C GLU A 264 3.08 21.28 16.33
N HIS A 265 3.72 21.26 15.15
CA HIS A 265 4.79 20.32 14.84
C HIS A 265 6.14 20.61 15.54
N TYR A 266 6.34 21.83 16.03
CA TYR A 266 7.49 22.19 16.89
C TYR A 266 7.15 22.11 18.38
N LEU A 267 5.88 22.29 18.75
CA LEU A 267 5.43 22.39 20.13
C LEU A 267 5.78 21.14 20.94
N GLU A 268 5.47 19.94 20.42
CA GLU A 268 5.77 18.67 21.09
C GLU A 268 7.27 18.49 21.36
N GLN A 269 8.10 18.90 20.39
CA GLN A 269 9.56 18.76 20.45
C GLN A 269 10.18 19.76 21.42
N LEU A 270 9.69 21.00 21.43
CA LEU A 270 10.08 22.02 22.40
C LEU A 270 9.74 21.60 23.83
N ILE A 271 8.52 21.11 24.08
CA ILE A 271 8.09 20.62 25.40
C ILE A 271 9.01 19.49 25.86
N LYS A 272 9.33 18.55 24.96
CA LYS A 272 10.23 17.43 25.27
C LYS A 272 11.64 17.89 25.66
N ASN A 273 12.21 18.87 24.96
CA ASN A 273 13.57 19.34 25.20
C ASN A 273 13.67 20.28 26.42
N LEU A 274 12.67 21.12 26.64
CA LEU A 274 12.63 22.08 27.74
C LEU A 274 12.14 21.44 29.06
N GLY A 275 11.37 20.36 28.99
CA GLY A 275 10.93 19.59 30.16
C GLY A 275 9.74 20.21 30.91
N PHE A 276 9.01 21.13 30.29
CA PHE A 276 7.80 21.74 30.84
C PHE A 276 6.79 22.03 29.74
N ASN A 277 5.52 22.13 30.13
CA ASN A 277 4.44 22.46 29.20
C ASN A 277 4.56 23.91 28.72
N LEU A 278 4.18 24.11 27.47
CA LEU A 278 4.14 25.41 26.82
C LEU A 278 2.75 25.58 26.19
N ARG A 279 2.16 26.77 26.31
CA ARG A 279 1.00 27.15 25.49
C ARG A 279 1.42 27.36 24.03
N GLY A 280 0.47 27.23 23.09
CA GLY A 280 0.76 27.32 21.65
C GLY A 280 1.04 28.75 21.15
N TYR A 281 0.55 29.78 21.85
CA TYR A 281 0.77 31.18 21.49
C TYR A 281 0.73 32.09 22.71
N ILE A 282 1.39 33.25 22.64
CA ILE A 282 1.28 34.34 23.61
C ILE A 282 0.92 35.64 22.89
N LEU A 283 0.14 36.48 23.56
CA LEU A 283 -0.16 37.84 23.12
C LEU A 283 0.76 38.81 23.84
N GLY A 284 1.22 39.82 23.12
CA GLY A 284 2.27 40.70 23.57
C GLY A 284 1.98 42.16 23.27
N LYS A 285 2.42 43.01 24.21
CA LYS A 285 2.58 44.45 23.99
C LYS A 285 4.06 44.78 24.06
N HIS A 286 4.63 45.26 22.98
CA HIS A 286 5.96 45.87 22.97
C HIS A 286 5.84 47.40 22.94
N ASN A 287 6.25 48.07 24.01
CA ASN A 287 6.34 49.53 24.03
C ASN A 287 7.75 49.98 23.62
N PRO A 288 7.94 50.63 22.47
CA PRO A 288 9.26 51.10 22.03
C PRO A 288 9.83 52.22 22.92
N GLU A 289 9.00 52.89 23.72
CA GLU A 289 9.37 54.06 24.54
C GLU A 289 10.09 53.72 25.86
N GLY A 290 10.33 52.45 26.17
CA GLY A 290 11.02 52.02 27.40
C GLY A 290 12.55 52.18 27.42
N VAL A 291 13.18 52.64 26.33
CA VAL A 291 14.65 52.77 26.22
C VAL A 291 15.19 54.12 26.74
N ALA A 292 14.32 55.01 27.23
CA ALA A 292 14.75 56.24 27.89
C ALA A 292 14.33 56.26 29.37
N LYS A 293 15.14 55.62 30.22
CA LYS A 293 15.51 56.12 31.55
C LYS A 293 16.69 55.34 32.13
#